data_AF-A0A9E2Q6X9-F1
#
_entry.id   AF-A0A9E2Q6X9-F1
#
_cell.length_a   1.000
_cell.length_b   1.000
_cell.length_c   1.000
_cell.angle_alpha   90.00
_cell.angle_beta   90.00
_cell.angle_gamma   90.00
#
_symmetry.space_group_name_H-M   'P 1'
#
loop_
_entity.id
_entity.type
_entity.pdbx_description
1 polymer ?
#
loop_
_entity_poly.entity_id
_entity_poly.type
_entity_poly.pdbx_seq_one_letter_code
_entity_poly.pdbx_strand_id
1 'polypeptide(L)'
;MRLLRCPSCGFPAWLESLECRACGAPMMLATSTLSMVEVPGAVDDHGTPLVACVNRSWGCNWSLRADHPATACFSCRLTRRRPDADDTVALERLAETGKAKRRLLVGLADLGLPVEPYWLVDGGLAFDLLSSQSGQGPVVIGHAGGVITIDLAESLDALREQLRVTLGEPYRTMLGHFRHEVGHYYQWQLVERPAGSLLDECREVFGDERASYADALNRHYASGAPAGWETGFISEYATMHPWEDFAETFAHYQHI
;
A
#
# COMPACT_ATOMS: atom_id res chain seq x y z
N MET A 1 13.63 4.16 8.98
CA MET A 1 12.63 5.25 8.84
C MET A 1 13.33 6.62 8.80
N ARG A 2 13.21 7.36 7.71
CA ARG A 2 13.81 8.70 7.55
C ARG A 2 13.10 9.72 8.45
N LEU A 3 13.87 10.49 9.23
CA LEU A 3 13.34 11.60 10.01
C LEU A 3 13.09 12.80 9.09
N LEU A 4 11.81 13.11 8.85
CA LEU A 4 11.41 14.31 8.12
C LEU A 4 11.47 15.54 9.05
N ARG A 5 11.82 16.69 8.49
CA ARG A 5 11.98 17.95 9.23
C ARG A 5 11.23 19.07 8.54
N CYS A 6 10.65 19.96 9.31
CA CYS A 6 10.12 21.20 8.79
C CYS A 6 11.24 22.01 8.09
N PRO A 7 11.04 22.46 6.85
CA PRO A 7 12.04 23.25 6.13
C PRO A 7 12.23 24.65 6.72
N SER A 8 11.23 25.17 7.44
CA SER A 8 11.25 26.50 8.04
C SER A 8 11.96 26.52 9.41
N CYS A 9 11.65 25.57 10.31
CA CYS A 9 12.16 25.58 11.69
C CYS A 9 12.92 24.32 12.13
N GLY A 10 13.07 23.31 11.26
CA GLY A 10 13.82 22.08 11.55
C GLY A 10 13.13 21.08 12.49
N PHE A 11 11.93 21.41 13.02
CA PHE A 11 11.17 20.55 13.92
C PHE A 11 10.78 19.21 13.25
N PRO A 12 10.79 18.07 13.97
CA PRO A 12 10.35 16.79 13.42
C PRO A 12 8.94 16.84 12.82
N ALA A 13 8.82 16.42 11.56
CA ALA A 13 7.58 16.36 10.82
C ALA A 13 7.16 14.90 10.62
N TRP A 14 5.85 14.64 10.66
CA TRP A 14 5.31 13.34 10.24
C TRP A 14 5.09 13.32 8.74
N LEU A 15 5.16 12.15 8.13
CA LEU A 15 4.97 11.99 6.69
C LEU A 15 3.62 12.56 6.22
N GLU A 16 2.59 12.57 7.06
CA GLU A 16 1.24 13.03 6.71
C GLU A 16 0.99 14.51 7.03
N SER A 17 1.96 15.21 7.64
CA SER A 17 1.78 16.60 8.07
C SER A 17 1.53 17.52 6.87
N LEU A 18 0.45 18.30 6.96
CA LEU A 18 0.16 19.42 6.05
C LEU A 18 0.81 20.72 6.53
N GLU A 19 1.07 20.84 7.83
CA GLU A 19 1.61 22.02 8.50
C GLU A 19 2.57 21.59 9.61
N CYS A 20 3.53 22.46 9.95
CA CYS A 20 4.45 22.22 11.03
C CYS A 20 3.78 22.45 12.38
N ARG A 21 3.82 21.45 13.27
CA ARG A 21 3.23 21.56 14.62
C ARG A 21 3.92 22.57 15.54
N ALA A 22 5.13 23.03 15.19
CA ALA A 22 5.89 23.98 15.99
C ALA A 22 5.75 25.44 15.51
N CYS A 23 5.88 25.68 14.20
CA CYS A 23 5.84 27.05 13.64
C CYS A 23 4.62 27.35 12.77
N GLY A 24 3.73 26.39 12.53
CA GLY A 24 2.55 26.56 11.69
C GLY A 24 2.84 26.66 10.19
N ALA A 25 4.11 26.55 9.75
CA ALA A 25 4.45 26.65 8.34
C ALA A 25 3.72 25.57 7.51
N PRO A 26 3.01 25.94 6.43
CA PRO A 26 2.41 24.99 5.50
C PRO A 26 3.48 24.22 4.74
N MET A 27 3.33 22.90 4.67
CA MET A 27 4.29 22.00 4.06
C MET A 27 3.64 20.96 3.15
N MET A 28 4.46 20.39 2.29
CA MET A 28 4.16 19.19 1.51
C MET A 28 5.43 18.35 1.35
N LEU A 29 5.29 17.09 0.96
CA LEU A 29 6.38 16.21 0.59
C LEU A 29 6.72 16.41 -0.90
N ALA A 30 7.97 16.78 -1.18
CA ALA A 30 8.50 16.77 -2.53
C ALA A 30 8.71 15.32 -2.99
N THR A 31 8.04 14.91 -4.08
CA THR A 31 8.07 13.52 -4.54
C THR A 31 9.42 13.10 -5.12
N SER A 32 10.22 14.04 -5.63
CA SER A 32 11.56 13.77 -6.19
C SER A 32 12.59 13.43 -5.11
N THR A 33 12.52 14.11 -3.96
CA THR A 33 13.53 14.00 -2.89
C THR A 33 13.01 13.30 -1.64
N LEU A 34 11.70 13.02 -1.57
CA LEU A 34 10.98 12.51 -0.40
C LEU A 34 11.27 13.31 0.88
N SER A 35 11.38 14.63 0.76
CA SER A 35 11.58 15.57 1.87
C SER A 35 10.41 16.54 2.01
N MET A 36 10.22 17.07 3.21
CA MET A 36 9.27 18.16 3.44
C MET A 36 9.79 19.47 2.83
N VAL A 37 8.92 20.18 2.13
CA VAL A 37 9.16 21.50 1.52
C VAL A 37 8.01 22.44 1.87
N GLU A 38 8.29 23.74 1.87
CA GLU A 38 7.29 24.77 2.22
C GLU A 38 6.35 25.04 1.04
N VAL A 39 5.10 25.39 1.32
CA VAL A 39 4.10 25.71 0.29
C VAL A 39 3.40 27.01 0.62
N PRO A 40 3.39 28.02 -0.27
CA PRO A 40 3.92 28.01 -1.63
C PRO A 40 5.45 28.22 -1.70
N GLY A 41 6.02 28.13 -2.90
CA GLY A 41 7.39 28.58 -3.18
C GLY A 41 8.46 27.51 -3.30
N ALA A 42 8.13 26.24 -3.05
CA ALA A 42 9.06 25.13 -3.31
C ALA A 42 9.32 24.95 -4.81
N VAL A 43 10.55 24.52 -5.12
CA VAL A 43 10.99 24.10 -6.45
C VAL A 43 11.63 22.71 -6.36
N ASP A 44 11.65 21.97 -7.46
CA ASP A 44 12.44 20.74 -7.58
C ASP A 44 13.93 21.04 -7.82
N ASP A 45 14.74 19.99 -7.94
CA ASP A 45 16.19 20.09 -8.16
C ASP A 45 16.57 20.78 -9.49
N HIS A 46 15.60 20.97 -10.38
CA HIS A 46 15.76 21.65 -11.66
C HIS A 46 15.18 23.07 -11.64
N GLY A 47 14.76 23.58 -10.48
CA GLY A 47 14.16 24.91 -10.35
C GLY A 47 12.71 24.98 -10.84
N THR A 48 12.06 23.85 -11.12
CA THR A 48 10.65 23.82 -11.54
C THR A 48 9.76 23.99 -10.32
N PRO A 49 8.80 24.94 -10.32
CA PRO A 49 7.89 25.11 -9.19
C PRO A 49 7.15 23.82 -8.86
N LEU A 50 7.05 23.51 -7.57
CA LEU A 50 6.23 22.44 -7.05
C LEU A 50 4.90 22.99 -6.55
N VAL A 51 3.82 22.29 -6.87
CA VAL A 51 2.47 22.60 -6.39
C VAL A 51 1.93 21.44 -5.57
N ALA A 52 0.94 21.72 -4.72
CA ALA A 52 0.26 20.68 -3.95
C ALA A 52 -0.70 19.88 -4.84
N CYS A 53 -0.86 18.59 -4.51
CA CYS A 53 -1.89 17.75 -5.11
C CYS A 53 -3.30 18.34 -4.96
N VAL A 54 -4.14 18.19 -5.98
CA VAL A 54 -5.57 18.56 -5.96
C VAL A 54 -6.33 17.98 -4.75
N ASN A 55 -5.89 16.84 -4.22
CA ASN A 55 -6.49 16.18 -3.06
C ASN A 55 -5.96 16.70 -1.72
N ARG A 56 -5.37 17.91 -1.66
CA ARG A 56 -4.81 18.47 -0.41
C ARG A 56 -5.88 18.71 0.66
N SER A 57 -7.06 19.17 0.26
CA SER A 57 -8.21 19.31 1.17
C SER A 57 -8.65 17.98 1.80
N TRP A 58 -8.34 16.87 1.12
CA TRP A 58 -8.55 15.49 1.59
C TRP A 58 -7.30 14.89 2.25
N GLY A 59 -6.40 15.74 2.78
CA GLY A 59 -5.24 15.28 3.55
C GLY A 59 -4.06 14.76 2.72
N CYS A 60 -4.07 14.90 1.40
CA CYS A 60 -2.87 14.62 0.60
C CYS A 60 -1.84 15.74 0.76
N ASN A 61 -0.65 15.38 1.21
CA ASN A 61 0.44 16.34 1.36
C ASN A 61 1.57 16.13 0.36
N TRP A 62 1.36 15.42 -0.77
CA TRP A 62 2.41 15.23 -1.78
C TRP A 62 2.37 16.31 -2.86
N SER A 63 3.55 16.65 -3.38
CA SER A 63 3.71 17.61 -4.46
C SER A 63 3.64 16.97 -5.85
N LEU A 64 3.60 17.83 -6.86
CA LEU A 64 3.92 17.54 -8.25
C LEU A 64 4.51 18.80 -8.90
N ARG A 65 5.18 18.65 -10.04
CA ARG A 65 5.70 19.79 -10.80
C ARG A 65 4.53 20.61 -11.38
N ALA A 66 4.65 21.93 -11.35
CA ALA A 66 3.65 22.86 -11.86
C ALA A 66 3.45 22.78 -13.38
N ASP A 67 4.47 22.32 -14.10
CA ASP A 67 4.44 22.13 -15.56
C ASP A 67 3.90 20.75 -15.98
N HIS A 68 3.58 19.88 -15.02
CA HIS A 68 3.02 18.58 -15.30
C HIS A 68 1.51 18.71 -15.64
N PRO A 69 1.00 18.03 -16.68
CA PRO A 69 -0.40 18.19 -17.12
C PRO A 69 -1.46 17.66 -16.14
N ALA A 70 -1.07 16.74 -15.26
CA ALA A 70 -1.94 16.23 -14.20
C ALA A 70 -2.00 17.20 -13.00
N THR A 71 -3.12 17.20 -12.28
CA THR A 71 -3.31 17.96 -11.03
C THR A 71 -3.15 17.09 -9.77
N ALA A 72 -3.13 15.77 -9.93
CA ALA A 72 -2.95 14.80 -8.86
C ALA A 72 -1.48 14.33 -8.79
N CYS A 73 -0.93 14.24 -7.58
CA CYS A 73 0.42 13.72 -7.35
C CYS A 73 0.55 12.23 -7.74
N PHE A 74 1.80 11.73 -7.79
CA PHE A 74 2.12 10.34 -8.15
C PHE A 74 1.29 9.31 -7.35
N SER A 75 1.28 9.42 -6.02
CA SER A 75 0.48 8.54 -5.16
C SER A 75 -1.01 8.57 -5.51
N CYS A 76 -1.61 9.77 -5.68
CA CYS A 76 -3.03 9.87 -5.97
C CYS A 76 -3.40 9.31 -7.35
N ARG A 77 -2.52 9.48 -8.35
CA ARG A 77 -2.72 8.93 -9.70
C ARG A 77 -2.72 7.41 -9.73
N LEU A 78 -1.97 6.75 -8.83
CA LEU A 78 -1.99 5.30 -8.67
C LEU A 78 -3.36 4.77 -8.21
N THR A 79 -4.28 5.61 -7.72
CA THR A 79 -5.68 5.18 -7.50
C THR A 79 -6.43 5.25 -8.83
N ARG A 80 -6.66 4.09 -9.45
CA ARG A 80 -7.37 3.95 -10.72
C ARG A 80 -8.89 4.05 -10.54
N ARG A 81 -9.42 3.40 -9.50
CA ARG A 81 -10.83 3.50 -9.11
C ARG A 81 -10.97 3.93 -7.66
N ARG A 82 -12.00 4.74 -7.42
CA ARG A 82 -12.37 5.30 -6.12
C ARG A 82 -13.89 5.27 -5.94
N PRO A 83 -14.42 5.48 -4.72
CA PRO A 83 -15.87 5.59 -4.50
C PRO A 83 -16.46 6.79 -5.23
N ASP A 84 -17.79 6.77 -5.37
CA ASP A 84 -18.55 7.86 -5.97
C ASP A 84 -18.41 9.16 -5.17
N ALA A 85 -18.62 10.30 -5.84
CA ALA A 85 -18.34 11.62 -5.27
C ALA A 85 -19.32 12.05 -4.17
N ASP A 86 -20.51 11.45 -4.13
CA ASP A 86 -21.56 11.68 -3.14
C ASP A 86 -21.46 10.75 -1.91
N ASP A 87 -20.61 9.72 -1.97
CA ASP A 87 -20.32 8.82 -0.87
C ASP A 87 -19.26 9.41 0.08
N THR A 88 -19.71 10.38 0.87
CA THR A 88 -18.86 11.11 1.83
C THR A 88 -18.15 10.19 2.84
N VAL A 89 -18.80 9.11 3.29
CA VAL A 89 -18.23 8.16 4.26
C VAL A 89 -17.06 7.41 3.66
N ALA A 90 -17.20 6.86 2.45
CA ALA A 90 -16.08 6.18 1.81
C ALA A 90 -14.98 7.16 1.37
N LEU A 91 -15.31 8.40 1.00
CA LEU A 91 -14.31 9.42 0.68
C LEU A 91 -13.45 9.81 1.90
N GLU A 92 -14.02 9.90 3.10
CA GLU A 92 -13.25 10.09 4.33
C GLU A 92 -12.30 8.90 4.59
N ARG A 93 -12.78 7.67 4.38
CA ARG A 93 -11.93 6.46 4.49
C ARG A 93 -10.86 6.38 3.41
N LEU A 94 -11.15 6.87 2.21
CA LEU A 94 -10.18 6.99 1.13
C LEU A 94 -9.04 7.95 1.52
N ALA A 95 -9.34 9.04 2.22
CA ALA A 95 -8.32 9.98 2.70
C ALA A 95 -7.35 9.30 3.70
N GLU A 96 -7.88 8.56 4.68
CA GLU A 96 -7.09 7.79 5.65
C GLU A 96 -6.29 6.67 4.99
N THR A 97 -6.93 5.88 4.12
CA THR A 97 -6.29 4.81 3.33
C THR A 97 -5.18 5.39 2.44
N GLY A 98 -5.39 6.58 1.90
CA GLY A 98 -4.39 7.32 1.14
C GLY A 98 -3.11 7.61 1.95
N LYS A 99 -3.21 7.85 3.26
CA LYS A 99 -2.02 8.01 4.14
C LYS A 99 -1.22 6.72 4.21
N ALA A 100 -1.89 5.59 4.42
CA ALA A 100 -1.25 4.27 4.44
C ALA A 100 -0.58 3.95 3.08
N LYS A 101 -1.24 4.25 1.97
CA LYS A 101 -0.64 4.09 0.64
C LYS A 101 0.61 4.96 0.45
N ARG A 102 0.60 6.21 0.90
CA ARG A 102 1.80 7.09 0.84
C ARG A 102 2.95 6.55 1.68
N ARG A 103 2.67 6.00 2.88
CA ARG A 103 3.68 5.31 3.71
C ARG A 103 4.28 4.11 3.00
N LEU A 104 3.45 3.28 2.36
CA LEU A 104 3.91 2.17 1.53
C LEU A 104 4.87 2.66 0.45
N LEU A 105 4.47 3.65 -0.35
CA LEU A 105 5.28 4.14 -1.48
C LEU A 105 6.64 4.72 -1.03
N VAL A 106 6.68 5.43 0.12
CA VAL A 106 7.95 5.87 0.71
C VAL A 106 8.80 4.67 1.13
N GLY A 107 8.20 3.67 1.77
CA GLY A 107 8.91 2.44 2.17
C GLY A 107 9.51 1.69 0.98
N LEU A 108 8.75 1.56 -0.12
CA LEU A 108 9.25 0.95 -1.36
C LEU A 108 10.43 1.73 -1.94
N ALA A 109 10.33 3.07 -1.97
CA ALA A 109 11.41 3.93 -2.44
C ALA A 109 12.67 3.82 -1.56
N ASP A 110 12.51 3.77 -0.23
CA ASP A 110 13.61 3.59 0.72
C ASP A 110 14.31 2.23 0.52
N LEU A 111 13.57 1.19 0.10
CA LEU A 111 14.10 -0.13 -0.25
C LEU A 111 14.69 -0.21 -1.67
N GLY A 112 14.61 0.87 -2.46
CA GLY A 112 15.04 0.88 -3.86
C GLY A 112 14.14 0.04 -4.79
N LEU A 113 12.93 -0.30 -4.36
CA LEU A 113 11.97 -1.05 -5.17
C LEU A 113 11.21 -0.09 -6.09
N PRO A 114 11.33 -0.25 -7.42
CA PRO A 114 10.67 0.65 -8.36
C PRO A 114 9.16 0.45 -8.34
N VAL A 115 8.43 1.56 -8.49
CA VAL A 115 6.98 1.55 -8.67
C VAL A 115 6.67 2.02 -10.08
N GLU A 116 6.51 1.06 -10.98
CA GLU A 116 6.11 1.33 -12.36
C GLU A 116 4.58 1.49 -12.43
N PRO A 117 4.05 2.66 -12.79
CA PRO A 117 2.62 2.89 -12.75
C PRO A 117 1.89 2.26 -13.94
N TYR A 118 0.64 1.84 -13.71
CA TYR A 118 -0.20 1.19 -14.72
C TYR A 118 -0.46 2.01 -16.00
N TRP A 119 -0.28 3.34 -15.96
CA TRP A 119 -0.45 4.20 -17.14
C TRP A 119 0.82 4.33 -17.98
N LEU A 120 1.97 3.81 -17.52
CA LEU A 120 3.22 3.82 -18.27
C LEU A 120 3.55 2.44 -18.84
N VAL A 121 3.29 1.38 -18.08
CA VAL A 121 3.64 0.01 -18.48
C VAL A 121 2.47 -0.95 -18.29
N ASP A 122 2.39 -1.94 -19.18
CA ASP A 122 1.42 -3.02 -19.06
C ASP A 122 1.74 -3.90 -17.83
N GLY A 123 0.71 -4.11 -17.00
CA GLY A 123 0.86 -4.72 -15.68
C GLY A 123 1.49 -3.80 -14.63
N GLY A 124 1.62 -2.50 -14.87
CA GLY A 124 2.10 -1.56 -13.85
C GLY A 124 1.14 -1.48 -12.64
N LEU A 125 1.67 -1.00 -11.51
CA LEU A 125 0.94 -0.93 -10.25
C LEU A 125 -0.25 0.04 -10.34
N ALA A 126 -1.41 -0.42 -9.90
CA ALA A 126 -2.62 0.37 -9.70
C ALA A 126 -3.30 -0.01 -8.39
N PHE A 127 -4.13 0.88 -7.88
CA PHE A 127 -5.00 0.63 -6.73
C PHE A 127 -6.45 0.92 -7.10
N ASP A 128 -7.32 -0.06 -6.88
CA ASP A 128 -8.77 0.12 -6.85
C ASP A 128 -9.19 0.17 -5.37
N LEU A 129 -9.51 1.38 -4.89
CA LEU A 129 -9.88 1.64 -3.51
C LEU A 129 -11.40 1.85 -3.48
N LEU A 130 -12.13 0.76 -3.27
CA LEU A 130 -13.59 0.70 -3.45
C LEU A 130 -14.30 0.59 -2.09
N SER A 131 -15.61 0.76 -2.06
CA SER A 131 -16.41 0.55 -0.85
C SER A 131 -17.53 -0.44 -1.15
N SER A 132 -17.57 -1.57 -0.45
CA SER A 132 -18.66 -2.55 -0.58
C SER A 132 -19.97 -2.11 0.06
N GLN A 133 -19.92 -1.18 1.03
CA GLN A 133 -21.13 -0.70 1.74
C GLN A 133 -21.99 0.23 0.87
N SER A 134 -21.37 0.93 -0.06
CA SER A 134 -21.97 1.95 -0.91
C SER A 134 -21.87 1.64 -2.40
N GLY A 135 -21.05 0.66 -2.76
CA GLY A 135 -20.92 0.14 -4.13
C GLY A 135 -22.03 -0.81 -4.55
N GLN A 136 -21.96 -1.27 -5.79
CA GLN A 136 -22.95 -2.15 -6.44
C GLN A 136 -22.74 -3.66 -6.13
N GLY A 137 -22.01 -4.01 -5.07
CA GLY A 137 -21.76 -5.42 -4.72
C GLY A 137 -20.45 -5.68 -3.95
N PRO A 138 -20.13 -6.95 -3.67
CA PRO A 138 -18.94 -7.35 -2.92
C PRO A 138 -17.65 -6.96 -3.66
N VAL A 139 -16.64 -6.51 -2.91
CA VAL A 139 -15.31 -6.20 -3.43
C VAL A 139 -14.40 -7.40 -3.22
N VAL A 140 -13.87 -7.97 -4.30
CA VAL A 140 -12.83 -9.00 -4.22
C VAL A 140 -11.49 -8.29 -4.00
N ILE A 141 -10.92 -8.52 -2.82
CA ILE A 141 -9.61 -8.02 -2.42
C ILE A 141 -8.54 -8.94 -3.02
N GLY A 142 -7.42 -8.36 -3.44
CA GLY A 142 -6.31 -9.11 -3.99
C GLY A 142 -5.52 -8.32 -5.03
N HIS A 143 -4.55 -8.99 -5.65
CA HIS A 143 -3.83 -8.48 -6.81
C HIS A 143 -4.29 -9.19 -8.10
N ALA A 144 -4.47 -8.45 -9.19
CA ALA A 144 -4.71 -9.02 -10.51
C ALA A 144 -4.14 -8.10 -11.60
N GLY A 145 -3.20 -8.61 -12.41
CA GLY A 145 -2.62 -7.87 -13.54
C GLY A 145 -2.03 -6.51 -13.15
N GLY A 146 -1.40 -6.42 -11.98
CA GLY A 146 -0.83 -5.17 -11.45
C GLY A 146 -1.79 -4.32 -10.61
N VAL A 147 -3.07 -4.70 -10.51
CA VAL A 147 -4.08 -3.94 -9.77
C VAL A 147 -4.27 -4.56 -8.39
N ILE A 148 -4.01 -3.78 -7.35
CA ILE A 148 -4.36 -4.11 -5.97
C ILE A 148 -5.74 -3.54 -5.64
N THR A 149 -6.65 -4.39 -5.18
CA THR A 149 -8.00 -3.97 -4.79
C THR A 149 -8.15 -4.02 -3.28
N ILE A 150 -8.57 -2.91 -2.68
CA ILE A 150 -8.83 -2.79 -1.25
C ILE A 150 -10.25 -2.30 -1.04
N ASP A 151 -10.97 -2.96 -0.13
CA ASP A 151 -12.28 -2.51 0.33
C ASP A 151 -12.11 -1.54 1.50
N LEU A 152 -12.49 -0.29 1.29
CA LEU A 152 -12.49 0.76 2.31
C LEU A 152 -13.42 0.42 3.48
N ALA A 153 -14.44 -0.41 3.26
CA ALA A 153 -15.31 -0.91 4.31
C ALA A 153 -14.60 -1.85 5.29
N GLU A 154 -13.46 -2.45 4.94
CA GLU A 154 -12.67 -3.27 5.87
C GLU A 154 -12.20 -2.45 7.09
N SER A 155 -11.99 -1.15 6.91
CA SER A 155 -11.69 -0.23 8.02
C SER A 155 -12.89 0.06 8.94
N LEU A 156 -14.10 -0.40 8.57
CA LEU A 156 -15.36 -0.22 9.30
C LEU A 156 -15.92 -1.54 9.87
N ASP A 157 -15.51 -2.68 9.32
CA ASP A 157 -16.21 -3.94 9.55
C ASP A 157 -15.72 -4.69 10.80
N ALA A 158 -16.33 -4.35 11.94
CA ALA A 158 -16.15 -5.04 13.22
C ALA A 158 -16.55 -6.54 13.17
N LEU A 159 -17.30 -6.99 12.15
CA LEU A 159 -17.72 -8.38 12.01
C LEU A 159 -16.59 -9.27 11.47
N ARG A 160 -15.79 -8.74 10.53
CA ARG A 160 -14.56 -9.40 10.05
C ARG A 160 -13.49 -9.44 11.13
N GLU A 161 -13.43 -8.39 11.96
CA GLU A 161 -12.60 -8.32 13.17
C GLU A 161 -12.99 -9.41 14.19
N GLN A 162 -14.29 -9.61 14.46
CA GLN A 162 -14.76 -10.68 15.34
C GLN A 162 -14.41 -12.07 14.82
N LEU A 163 -14.57 -12.33 13.51
CA LEU A 163 -14.17 -13.59 12.90
C LEU A 163 -12.64 -13.81 12.97
N ARG A 164 -11.83 -12.77 12.75
CA ARG A 164 -10.35 -12.83 12.78
C ARG A 164 -9.77 -12.98 14.19
N VAL A 165 -10.29 -12.28 15.19
CA VAL A 165 -9.89 -12.45 16.61
C VAL A 165 -10.21 -13.88 17.09
N THR A 166 -11.31 -14.45 16.59
CA THR A 166 -11.68 -15.85 16.88
C THR A 166 -10.73 -16.86 16.21
N LEU A 167 -10.04 -16.44 15.14
CA LEU A 167 -9.12 -17.25 14.33
C LEU A 167 -7.62 -17.04 14.67
N GLY A 168 -7.27 -16.19 15.65
CA GLY A 168 -5.88 -16.03 16.11
C GLY A 168 -4.97 -15.16 15.23
N GLU A 169 -5.50 -14.49 14.21
CA GLU A 169 -4.71 -13.66 13.30
C GLU A 169 -4.44 -12.26 13.90
N PRO A 170 -3.17 -11.77 13.94
CA PRO A 170 -2.86 -10.43 14.46
C PRO A 170 -3.49 -9.31 13.62
N TYR A 171 -3.94 -8.23 14.27
CA TYR A 171 -4.53 -7.06 13.62
C TYR A 171 -3.64 -6.49 12.51
N ARG A 172 -4.13 -6.50 11.27
CA ARG A 172 -3.44 -5.93 10.11
C ARG A 172 -3.91 -4.49 9.88
N THR A 173 -3.04 -3.53 10.18
CA THR A 173 -3.27 -2.13 9.81
C THR A 173 -3.45 -2.00 8.29
N MET A 174 -4.13 -0.95 7.81
CA MET A 174 -4.25 -0.69 6.36
C MET A 174 -2.89 -0.65 5.65
N LEU A 175 -1.83 -0.19 6.33
CA LEU A 175 -0.47 -0.24 5.80
C LEU A 175 0.04 -1.68 5.69
N GLY A 176 -0.21 -2.52 6.70
CA GLY A 176 0.12 -3.94 6.65
C GLY A 176 -0.58 -4.66 5.50
N HIS A 177 -1.84 -4.32 5.23
CA HIS A 177 -2.57 -4.86 4.09
C HIS A 177 -1.97 -4.44 2.76
N PHE A 178 -1.71 -3.15 2.58
CA PHE A 178 -1.00 -2.69 1.40
C PHE A 178 0.35 -3.38 1.18
N ARG A 179 1.10 -3.62 2.26
CA ARG A 179 2.41 -4.29 2.18
C ARG A 179 2.30 -5.73 1.71
N HIS A 180 1.28 -6.45 2.17
CA HIS A 180 1.01 -7.81 1.75
C HIS A 180 0.59 -7.90 0.28
N GLU A 181 -0.40 -7.09 -0.12
CA GLU A 181 -0.88 -7.11 -1.52
C GLU A 181 0.21 -6.65 -2.50
N VAL A 182 1.05 -5.70 -2.09
CA VAL A 182 2.23 -5.33 -2.87
C VAL A 182 3.28 -6.44 -2.90
N GLY A 183 3.34 -7.29 -1.88
CA GLY A 183 4.14 -8.51 -1.88
C GLY A 183 3.75 -9.43 -3.05
N HIS A 184 2.46 -9.72 -3.21
CA HIS A 184 2.00 -10.48 -4.37
C HIS A 184 2.28 -9.78 -5.70
N TYR A 185 2.14 -8.44 -5.76
CA TYR A 185 2.54 -7.68 -6.95
C TYR A 185 4.02 -7.91 -7.31
N TYR A 186 4.94 -7.82 -6.35
CA TYR A 186 6.36 -8.03 -6.62
C TYR A 186 6.71 -9.49 -6.88
N GLN A 187 6.03 -10.45 -6.24
CA GLN A 187 6.16 -11.87 -6.59
C GLN A 187 5.83 -12.07 -8.07
N TRP A 188 4.70 -11.52 -8.52
CA TRP A 188 4.29 -11.60 -9.91
C TRP A 188 5.32 -10.95 -10.85
N GLN A 189 5.77 -9.73 -10.56
CA GLN A 189 6.69 -8.99 -11.44
C GLN A 189 8.09 -9.59 -11.50
N LEU A 190 8.63 -10.01 -10.36
CA LEU A 190 10.05 -10.36 -10.23
C LEU A 190 10.29 -11.86 -10.36
N VAL A 191 9.31 -12.68 -9.99
CA VAL A 191 9.45 -14.14 -9.93
C VAL A 191 8.67 -14.80 -11.07
N GLU A 192 7.37 -14.51 -11.18
CA GLU A 192 6.49 -15.27 -12.08
C GLU A 192 6.57 -14.79 -13.54
N ARG A 193 6.43 -13.48 -13.81
CA ARG A 193 6.42 -12.93 -15.18
C ARG A 193 7.68 -13.25 -15.98
N PRO A 194 8.90 -13.18 -15.42
CA PRO A 194 10.11 -13.50 -16.17
C PRO A 194 10.25 -15.00 -16.51
N ALA A 195 9.44 -15.87 -15.88
CA ALA A 195 9.39 -17.32 -16.10
C ALA A 195 10.77 -18.00 -16.17
N GLY A 196 11.52 -17.95 -15.07
CA GLY A 196 12.90 -18.45 -14.99
C GLY A 196 13.28 -19.09 -13.65
N SER A 197 14.58 -19.21 -13.38
CA SER A 197 15.13 -19.92 -12.21
C SER A 197 14.61 -19.42 -10.86
N LEU A 198 14.25 -18.13 -10.77
CA LEU A 198 13.70 -17.54 -9.54
C LEU A 198 12.39 -18.21 -9.10
N LEU A 199 11.58 -18.73 -10.04
CA LEU A 199 10.35 -19.44 -9.67
C LEU A 199 10.66 -20.77 -9.00
N ASP A 200 11.68 -21.50 -9.47
CA ASP A 200 12.10 -22.75 -8.85
C ASP A 200 12.76 -22.49 -7.49
N GLU A 201 13.59 -21.45 -7.36
CA GLU A 201 14.13 -20.99 -6.07
C GLU A 201 13.01 -20.57 -5.10
N CYS A 202 11.98 -19.86 -5.59
CA CYS A 202 10.81 -19.49 -4.79
C CYS A 202 10.09 -20.74 -4.25
N ARG A 203 9.99 -21.80 -5.05
CA ARG A 203 9.39 -23.07 -4.62
C ARG A 203 10.22 -23.79 -3.56
N GLU A 204 11.54 -23.72 -3.64
CA GLU A 204 12.43 -24.30 -2.63
C GLU A 204 12.28 -23.59 -1.27
N VAL A 205 12.02 -22.28 -1.27
CA VAL A 205 11.90 -21.48 -0.05
C VAL A 205 10.47 -21.51 0.52
N PHE A 206 9.47 -21.19 -0.30
CA PHE A 206 8.08 -20.96 0.15
C PHE A 206 7.15 -22.16 -0.11
N GLY A 207 7.60 -23.13 -0.89
CA GLY A 207 6.81 -24.30 -1.28
C GLY A 207 6.17 -24.17 -2.67
N ASP A 208 5.52 -25.26 -3.10
CA ASP A 208 4.96 -25.38 -4.45
C ASP A 208 3.62 -24.65 -4.60
N GLU A 209 3.63 -23.50 -5.26
CA GLU A 209 2.49 -22.63 -5.49
C GLU A 209 1.44 -23.21 -6.45
N ARG A 210 1.74 -24.34 -7.11
CA ARG A 210 0.77 -25.05 -7.97
C ARG A 210 -0.30 -25.78 -7.17
N ALA A 211 -0.17 -25.86 -5.85
CA ALA A 211 -1.22 -26.34 -4.99
C ALA A 211 -2.52 -25.55 -5.22
N SER A 212 -3.66 -26.23 -5.11
CA SER A 212 -4.96 -25.57 -5.25
C SER A 212 -5.17 -24.58 -4.10
N TYR A 213 -5.19 -23.28 -4.41
CA TYR A 213 -5.45 -22.23 -3.43
C TYR A 213 -6.75 -22.48 -2.66
N ALA A 214 -7.82 -22.88 -3.36
CA ALA A 214 -9.12 -23.14 -2.73
C ALA A 214 -9.05 -24.32 -1.74
N ASP A 215 -8.36 -25.40 -2.08
CA ASP A 215 -8.21 -26.55 -1.19
C ASP A 215 -7.30 -26.24 0.00
N ALA A 216 -6.24 -25.46 -0.24
CA ALA A 216 -5.32 -24.96 0.78
C ALA A 216 -6.05 -24.08 1.81
N LEU A 217 -6.90 -23.17 1.35
CA LEU A 217 -7.74 -22.31 2.19
C LEU A 217 -8.75 -23.13 3.00
N ASN A 218 -9.44 -24.08 2.36
CA ASN A 218 -10.38 -24.96 3.03
C ASN A 218 -9.69 -25.79 4.13
N ARG A 219 -8.50 -26.35 3.84
CA ARG A 219 -7.68 -27.08 4.80
C ARG A 219 -7.31 -26.19 5.99
N HIS A 220 -6.84 -24.97 5.73
CA HIS A 220 -6.43 -24.03 6.78
C HIS A 220 -7.58 -23.71 7.73
N TYR A 221 -8.78 -23.40 7.22
CA TYR A 221 -9.93 -23.15 8.10
C TYR A 221 -10.49 -24.40 8.78
N ALA A 222 -10.32 -25.58 8.19
CA ALA A 222 -10.78 -26.83 8.79
C ALA A 222 -9.84 -27.37 9.88
N SER A 223 -8.52 -27.18 9.71
CA SER A 223 -7.50 -27.86 10.52
C SER A 223 -6.56 -26.90 11.27
N GLY A 224 -6.59 -25.60 10.96
CA GLY A 224 -5.65 -24.60 11.49
C GLY A 224 -4.25 -24.74 10.91
N ALA A 225 -3.32 -23.95 11.46
CA ALA A 225 -1.90 -24.05 11.13
C ALA A 225 -1.28 -25.36 11.67
N PRO A 226 -0.27 -25.94 10.99
CA PRO A 226 0.45 -27.11 11.48
C PRO A 226 1.16 -26.83 12.83
N ALA A 227 1.29 -27.84 13.69
CA ALA A 227 2.01 -27.69 14.96
C ALA A 227 3.47 -27.27 14.74
N GLY A 228 3.94 -26.25 15.48
CA GLY A 228 5.31 -25.74 15.40
C GLY A 228 5.57 -24.77 14.24
N TRP A 229 4.51 -24.28 13.58
CA TRP A 229 4.60 -23.31 12.48
C TRP A 229 5.40 -22.06 12.84
N GLU A 230 5.39 -21.65 14.11
CA GLU A 230 6.04 -20.45 14.65
C GLU A 230 7.56 -20.46 14.44
N THR A 231 8.14 -21.65 14.19
CA THR A 231 9.58 -21.82 13.95
C THR A 231 9.99 -21.51 12.51
N GLY A 232 9.05 -21.49 11.56
CA GLY A 232 9.33 -21.36 10.13
C GLY A 232 8.48 -20.31 9.39
N PHE A 233 7.37 -19.86 9.97
CA PHE A 233 6.43 -18.95 9.31
C PHE A 233 6.19 -17.68 10.14
N ILE A 234 5.95 -16.57 9.45
CA ILE A 234 5.68 -15.26 10.06
C ILE A 234 4.28 -15.19 10.71
N SER A 235 3.32 -15.97 10.21
CA SER A 235 1.94 -16.03 10.71
C SER A 235 1.31 -17.39 10.43
N GLU A 236 0.20 -17.71 11.12
CA GLU A 236 -0.59 -18.90 10.81
C GLU A 236 -1.08 -18.89 9.35
N TYR A 237 -1.48 -17.72 8.85
CA TYR A 237 -1.97 -17.55 7.50
C TYR A 237 -0.88 -17.78 6.44
N ALA A 238 0.39 -17.49 6.74
CA ALA A 238 1.52 -17.84 5.87
C ALA A 238 1.60 -19.35 5.61
N THR A 239 1.16 -20.20 6.55
CA THR A 239 1.16 -21.67 6.36
C THR A 239 0.09 -22.15 5.36
N MET A 240 -0.85 -21.26 5.00
CA MET A 240 -2.01 -21.62 4.19
C MET A 240 -1.60 -21.96 2.77
N HIS A 241 -0.82 -21.10 2.11
CA HIS A 241 -0.39 -21.26 0.72
C HIS A 241 0.97 -20.56 0.47
N PRO A 242 1.84 -21.08 -0.42
CA PRO A 242 3.15 -20.46 -0.73
C PRO A 242 3.07 -19.00 -1.20
N TRP A 243 2.02 -18.62 -1.92
CA TRP A 243 1.77 -17.21 -2.27
C TRP A 243 1.57 -16.32 -1.03
N GLU A 244 0.86 -16.83 -0.01
CA GLU A 244 0.64 -16.08 1.22
C GLU A 244 1.92 -16.01 2.05
N ASP A 245 2.69 -17.10 2.13
CA ASP A 245 3.97 -17.09 2.82
C ASP A 245 4.93 -16.03 2.25
N PHE A 246 5.01 -15.95 0.92
CA PHE A 246 5.78 -14.90 0.24
C PHE A 246 5.26 -13.50 0.63
N ALA A 247 3.96 -13.26 0.56
CA ALA A 247 3.37 -11.94 0.80
C ALA A 247 3.46 -11.52 2.28
N GLU A 248 3.25 -12.44 3.22
CA GLU A 248 3.47 -12.24 4.66
C GLU A 248 4.94 -11.92 4.96
N THR A 249 5.86 -12.69 4.40
CA THR A 249 7.30 -12.49 4.54
C THR A 249 7.74 -11.15 3.97
N PHE A 250 7.25 -10.79 2.77
CA PHE A 250 7.52 -9.51 2.14
C PHE A 250 6.95 -8.33 2.93
N ALA A 251 5.74 -8.48 3.50
CA ALA A 251 5.13 -7.46 4.33
C ALA A 251 5.90 -7.25 5.64
N HIS A 252 6.39 -8.35 6.24
CA HIS A 252 7.23 -8.33 7.43
C HIS A 252 8.60 -7.71 7.14
N TYR A 253 9.23 -8.04 6.02
CA TYR A 253 10.49 -7.42 5.59
C TYR A 253 10.38 -5.90 5.46
N GLN A 254 9.27 -5.39 4.92
CA GLN A 254 9.01 -3.94 4.87
C GLN A 254 8.75 -3.30 6.24
N HIS A 255 8.48 -4.08 7.28
CA HIS A 255 8.21 -3.59 8.63
C HIS A 255 9.48 -3.39 9.47
N ILE A 256 10.50 -4.21 9.25
CA ILE A 256 11.81 -4.14 9.90
C ILE A 256 12.53 -2.84 9.49
#